data_AF-I2CBX0-F1
#
_entry.id   AF-I2CBX0-F1
#
_cell.length_a   1.000
_cell.length_b   1.000
_cell.length_c   1.000
_cell.angle_alpha   90.00
_cell.angle_beta   90.00
_cell.angle_gamma   90.00
#
_symmetry.space_group_name_H-M   'P 1'
#
loop_
_entity.id
_entity.type
_entity.pdbx_description
1 polymer ?
#
loop_
_entity_poly.entity_id
_entity_poly.type
_entity_poly.pdbx_seq_one_letter_code
_entity_poly.pdbx_strand_id
1 'polypeptide(L)'
;MLIFFESHEYKVKVFSAEGTEQSAFSLPSGVSCSLLDEKQNLWIGLSDEGIYSDENHEGHSVLCFTLDGQLKKIHIDQQLSEIYAPAADDCYALAEKDGLIYMLYYAYTVIAAFDETDVKRVWIISDKTYSGVYDQLAISDDGFWICKDDHSLSLIPADVSLPVQEITCCDADGDELSGHQLKLTSNAIYAVSNSGIYKRDISNGKAAK
;
A
#
# COMPACT_ATOMS: atom_id res chain seq x y z
N MET A 1 7.72 18.10 5.17
CA MET A 1 6.95 17.65 6.33
C MET A 1 7.31 16.20 6.59
N LEU A 2 7.50 15.80 7.84
CA LEU A 2 7.85 14.44 8.21
C LEU A 2 6.73 13.87 9.08
N ILE A 3 6.26 12.66 8.77
CA ILE A 3 5.35 11.91 9.62
C ILE A 3 6.15 10.76 10.23
N PHE A 4 6.12 10.66 11.55
CA PHE A 4 6.72 9.56 12.29
C PHE A 4 5.60 8.72 12.90
N PHE A 5 5.62 7.42 12.60
CA PHE A 5 4.71 6.44 13.17
C PHE A 5 5.46 5.55 14.15
N GLU A 6 4.97 5.50 15.38
CA GLU A 6 5.49 4.67 16.45
C GLU A 6 4.58 3.45 16.60
N SER A 7 4.96 2.34 15.96
CA SER A 7 4.10 1.15 15.82
C SER A 7 3.69 0.49 17.13
N HIS A 8 4.52 0.59 18.17
CA HIS A 8 4.24 -0.03 19.47
C HIS A 8 3.29 0.80 20.33
N GLU A 9 3.18 2.11 20.07
CA GLU A 9 2.27 3.01 20.79
C GLU A 9 1.05 3.40 19.94
N TYR A 10 0.98 2.89 18.70
CA TYR A 10 0.03 3.31 17.67
C TYR A 10 -0.09 4.83 17.59
N LYS A 11 1.05 5.53 17.64
CA LYS A 11 1.08 7.00 17.73
C LYS A 11 1.67 7.61 16.47
N VAL A 12 0.98 8.62 15.96
CA VAL A 12 1.44 9.45 14.86
C VAL A 12 1.94 10.77 15.43
N LYS A 13 3.10 11.21 14.97
CA LYS A 13 3.64 12.56 15.23
C LYS A 13 3.93 13.21 13.88
N VAL A 14 3.45 14.43 13.69
CA VAL A 14 3.67 15.22 12.47
C VAL A 14 4.65 16.34 12.79
N PHE A 15 5.68 16.50 11.96
CA PHE A 15 6.72 17.50 12.13
C PHE A 15 6.80 18.44 10.93
N SER A 16 7.07 19.71 11.22
CA SER A 16 7.42 20.72 10.22
C SER A 16 8.77 20.40 9.58
N ALA A 17 9.14 21.12 8.50
CA ALA A 17 10.43 20.94 7.84
C ALA A 17 11.61 21.32 8.76
N GLU A 18 11.37 22.19 9.73
CA GLU A 18 12.32 22.62 10.75
C GLU A 18 12.40 21.64 11.93
N GLY A 19 11.64 20.54 11.88
CA GLY A 19 11.64 19.50 12.92
C GLY A 19 10.80 19.84 14.15
N THR A 20 9.91 20.84 14.09
CA THR A 20 8.98 21.16 15.19
C THR A 20 7.75 20.26 15.11
N GLU A 21 7.36 19.63 16.23
CA GLU A 21 6.11 18.86 16.31
C GLU A 21 4.91 19.79 16.10
N GLN A 22 4.08 19.46 15.11
CA GLN A 22 2.86 20.19 14.75
C GLN A 22 1.61 19.55 15.37
N SER A 23 1.58 18.22 15.45
CA SER A 23 0.47 17.46 16.01
C SER A 23 0.94 16.06 16.43
N ALA A 24 0.18 15.46 17.35
CA ALA A 24 0.33 14.06 17.71
C ALA A 24 -1.04 13.46 18.04
N PHE A 25 -1.31 12.26 17.54
CA PHE A 25 -2.58 11.55 17.76
C PHE A 25 -2.36 10.03 17.75
N SER A 26 -3.32 9.31 18.30
CA SER A 26 -3.31 7.85 18.34
C SER A 26 -4.12 7.27 17.19
N LEU A 27 -3.65 6.15 16.67
CA LEU A 27 -4.34 5.25 15.76
C LEU A 27 -4.96 4.10 16.57
N PRO A 28 -5.98 3.41 16.04
CA PRO A 28 -6.47 2.18 16.64
C PRO A 28 -5.39 1.07 16.62
N SER A 29 -5.61 0.01 17.40
CA SER A 29 -4.82 -1.21 17.28
C SER A 29 -4.97 -1.87 15.90
N GLY A 30 -4.01 -2.72 15.52
CA GLY A 30 -4.12 -3.51 14.28
C GLY A 30 -3.84 -2.70 13.01
N VAL A 31 -3.06 -1.62 13.11
CA VAL A 31 -2.52 -0.92 11.93
C VAL A 31 -1.53 -1.83 11.21
N SER A 32 -1.81 -2.15 9.95
CA SER A 32 -0.96 -3.00 9.11
C SER A 32 -0.06 -2.18 8.19
N CYS A 33 -0.59 -1.12 7.58
CA CYS A 33 0.15 -0.27 6.65
C CYS A 33 -0.35 1.17 6.69
N SER A 34 0.43 2.09 6.09
CA SER A 34 0.07 3.50 6.01
C SER A 34 0.55 4.15 4.72
N LEU A 35 -0.16 5.18 4.28
CA LEU A 35 0.14 5.97 3.10
C LEU A 35 -0.23 7.44 3.35
N LEU A 36 0.73 8.34 3.17
CA LEU A 36 0.45 9.77 3.09
C LEU A 36 0.25 10.13 1.61
N ASP A 37 -0.95 10.58 1.25
CA ASP A 37 -1.26 10.93 -0.14
C ASP A 37 -0.78 12.34 -0.53
N GLU A 38 -0.83 12.67 -1.82
CA GLU A 38 -0.45 14.01 -2.34
C GLU A 38 -1.30 15.13 -1.73
N LYS A 39 -2.53 14.84 -1.29
CA LYS A 39 -3.45 15.78 -0.64
C LYS A 39 -3.21 15.94 0.86
N GLN A 40 -2.19 15.28 1.41
CA GLN A 40 -1.85 15.30 2.84
C GLN A 40 -2.90 14.63 3.73
N ASN A 41 -3.63 13.64 3.21
CA ASN A 41 -4.39 12.71 4.04
C ASN A 41 -3.51 11.51 4.42
N LEU A 42 -3.61 11.10 5.68
CA LEU A 42 -2.98 9.89 6.18
C LEU A 42 -3.97 8.72 6.09
N TRP A 43 -3.75 7.84 5.12
CA TRP A 43 -4.48 6.60 4.96
C TRP A 43 -3.84 5.49 5.80
N ILE A 44 -4.66 4.74 6.51
CA ILE A 44 -4.25 3.68 7.43
C ILE A 44 -4.98 2.40 7.02
N GLY A 45 -4.24 1.37 6.65
CA GLY A 45 -4.79 0.03 6.47
C GLY A 45 -4.81 -0.72 7.80
N LEU A 46 -5.85 -1.53 8.01
CA LEU A 46 -6.00 -2.37 9.19
C LEU A 46 -5.83 -3.86 8.84
N SER A 47 -5.21 -4.62 9.74
CA SER A 47 -5.23 -6.09 9.71
C SER A 47 -6.55 -6.63 10.25
N ASP A 48 -6.74 -7.95 10.19
CA ASP A 48 -7.88 -8.65 10.77
C ASP A 48 -8.12 -8.27 12.24
N GLU A 49 -7.07 -8.21 13.05
CA GLU A 49 -7.13 -7.76 14.45
C GLU A 49 -7.69 -6.34 14.59
N GLY A 50 -7.37 -5.43 13.65
CA GLY A 50 -7.87 -4.06 13.63
C GLY A 50 -9.28 -3.93 13.06
N ILE A 51 -9.60 -4.70 12.02
CA ILE A 51 -10.91 -4.73 11.36
C ILE A 51 -11.97 -5.29 12.31
N TYR A 52 -11.66 -6.39 13.01
CA TYR A 52 -12.57 -7.07 13.93
C TYR A 52 -12.40 -6.62 15.39
N SER A 53 -11.64 -5.57 15.64
CA SER A 53 -11.48 -4.98 16.97
C SER A 53 -12.81 -4.43 17.50
N ASP A 54 -13.03 -4.55 18.80
CA ASP A 54 -14.13 -3.89 19.50
C ASP A 54 -14.08 -2.36 19.37
N GLU A 55 -12.91 -1.77 19.06
CA GLU A 55 -12.75 -0.33 18.82
C GLU A 55 -13.24 0.11 17.42
N ASN A 56 -13.40 -0.83 16.49
CA ASN A 56 -13.80 -0.61 15.10
C ASN A 56 -15.21 -1.17 14.83
N HIS A 57 -16.23 -0.58 15.47
CA HIS A 57 -17.60 -1.06 15.38
C HIS A 57 -18.18 -1.13 13.96
N GLU A 58 -17.66 -0.32 13.04
CA GLU A 58 -18.11 -0.27 11.64
C GLU A 58 -17.34 -1.24 10.74
N GLY A 59 -16.27 -1.88 11.24
CA GLY A 59 -15.51 -2.89 10.51
C GLY A 59 -14.74 -2.33 9.31
N HIS A 60 -14.26 -1.08 9.40
CA HIS A 60 -13.50 -0.46 8.31
C HIS A 60 -12.17 -1.18 8.09
N SER A 61 -11.79 -1.44 6.84
CA SER A 61 -10.48 -1.98 6.47
C SER A 61 -9.44 -0.91 6.20
N VAL A 62 -9.89 0.29 5.88
CA VAL A 62 -9.06 1.47 5.66
C VAL A 62 -9.66 2.67 6.38
N LEU A 63 -8.80 3.48 6.99
CA LEU A 63 -9.16 4.75 7.64
C LEU A 63 -8.42 5.90 6.96
N CYS A 64 -9.00 7.09 6.99
CA CYS A 64 -8.40 8.29 6.42
C CYS A 64 -8.38 9.40 7.47
N PHE A 65 -7.20 9.84 7.89
CA PHE A 65 -7.02 10.91 8.86
C PHE A 65 -6.50 12.18 8.20
N THR A 66 -6.93 13.32 8.71
CA THR A 66 -6.19 14.58 8.54
C THR A 66 -4.95 14.58 9.42
N LEU A 67 -3.98 15.45 9.12
CA LEU A 67 -2.72 15.50 9.89
C LEU A 67 -2.86 16.05 11.30
N ASP A 68 -3.96 16.72 11.64
CA ASP A 68 -4.31 17.09 13.01
C ASP A 68 -5.07 15.98 13.76
N GLY A 69 -5.21 14.79 13.15
CA GLY A 69 -5.75 13.59 13.78
C GLY A 69 -7.26 13.43 13.69
N GLN A 70 -7.96 14.20 12.83
CA GLN A 70 -9.40 14.00 12.62
C GLN A 70 -9.65 12.85 11.64
N LEU A 71 -10.45 11.87 12.05
CA LEU A 71 -10.91 10.81 11.17
C LEU A 71 -11.93 11.37 10.18
N LYS A 72 -11.67 11.19 8.89
CA LYS A 72 -12.59 11.53 7.81
C LYS A 72 -13.56 10.39 7.60
N LYS A 73 -14.83 10.75 7.42
CA LYS A 73 -15.87 9.78 7.09
C LYS A 73 -15.71 9.33 5.64
N ILE A 74 -15.41 8.05 5.45
CA ILE A 74 -15.31 7.39 4.15
C ILE A 74 -16.23 6.16 4.13
N HIS A 75 -16.59 5.69 2.95
CA HIS A 75 -17.59 4.62 2.76
C HIS A 75 -17.06 3.47 1.90
N ILE A 76 -15.75 3.25 1.92
CA ILE A 76 -15.09 2.31 1.00
C ILE A 76 -15.58 0.87 1.22
N ASP A 77 -15.52 0.36 2.45
CA ASP A 77 -15.96 -1.01 2.77
C ASP A 77 -17.44 -1.26 2.45
N GLN A 78 -18.30 -0.27 2.73
CA GLN A 78 -19.71 -0.34 2.37
C GLN A 78 -19.88 -0.45 0.85
N GLN A 79 -19.19 0.38 0.08
CA GLN A 79 -19.28 0.35 -1.39
C GLN A 79 -18.70 -0.92 -1.99
N LEU A 80 -17.62 -1.47 -1.41
CA LEU A 80 -17.10 -2.79 -1.79
C LEU A 80 -18.16 -3.88 -1.61
N SER A 81 -18.90 -3.84 -0.50
CA SER A 81 -20.02 -4.76 -0.24
C SER A 81 -21.15 -4.58 -1.27
N GLU A 82 -21.51 -3.34 -1.59
CA GLU A 82 -22.59 -3.01 -2.55
C GLU A 82 -22.29 -3.51 -3.98
N ILE A 83 -21.02 -3.59 -4.37
CA ILE A 83 -20.60 -4.16 -5.66
C ILE A 83 -20.25 -5.65 -5.59
N TYR A 84 -20.54 -6.32 -4.46
CA TYR A 84 -20.23 -7.72 -4.21
C TYR A 84 -18.73 -8.06 -4.36
N ALA A 85 -17.85 -7.10 -4.08
CA ALA A 85 -16.44 -7.39 -3.93
C ALA A 85 -16.23 -8.26 -2.67
N PRO A 86 -15.19 -9.10 -2.63
CA PRO A 86 -14.82 -9.78 -1.39
C PRO A 86 -14.65 -8.77 -0.25
N ALA A 87 -15.12 -9.14 0.94
CA ALA A 87 -14.92 -8.34 2.14
C ALA A 87 -13.43 -8.38 2.51
N ALA A 88 -12.89 -7.25 2.94
CA ALA A 88 -11.53 -7.22 3.46
C ALA A 88 -11.45 -7.93 4.81
N ASP A 89 -10.50 -8.87 4.90
CA ASP A 89 -10.05 -9.52 6.14
C ASP A 89 -8.73 -8.91 6.61
N ASP A 90 -7.88 -8.46 5.67
CA ASP A 90 -6.65 -7.70 5.90
C ASP A 90 -6.45 -6.65 4.80
N CYS A 91 -6.09 -5.43 5.16
CA CYS A 91 -5.48 -4.47 4.23
C CYS A 91 -3.96 -4.65 4.27
N TYR A 92 -3.38 -5.27 3.24
CA TYR A 92 -1.95 -5.57 3.25
C TYR A 92 -1.07 -4.38 2.86
N ALA A 93 -1.47 -3.63 1.84
CA ALA A 93 -0.68 -2.52 1.33
C ALA A 93 -1.55 -1.44 0.68
N LEU A 94 -1.08 -0.20 0.81
CA LEU A 94 -1.68 0.98 0.18
C LEU A 94 -0.68 1.62 -0.79
N ALA A 95 -1.16 2.09 -1.93
CA ALA A 95 -0.39 2.87 -2.89
C ALA A 95 -1.23 4.01 -3.47
N GLU A 96 -0.60 5.10 -3.89
CA GLU A 96 -1.26 6.20 -4.60
C GLU A 96 -0.81 6.22 -6.06
N LYS A 97 -1.77 6.42 -6.99
CA LYS A 97 -1.49 6.81 -8.37
C LYS A 97 -2.65 7.60 -8.96
N ASP A 98 -2.33 8.67 -9.69
CA ASP A 98 -3.29 9.51 -10.41
C ASP A 98 -4.46 10.01 -9.56
N GLY A 99 -4.20 10.31 -8.28
CA GLY A 99 -5.18 10.78 -7.31
C GLY A 99 -6.12 9.69 -6.77
N LEU A 100 -5.86 8.42 -7.09
CA LEU A 100 -6.54 7.26 -6.52
C LEU A 100 -5.63 6.55 -5.53
N ILE A 101 -6.25 6.04 -4.47
CA ILE A 101 -5.67 5.11 -3.52
C ILE A 101 -5.98 3.70 -3.99
N TYR A 102 -4.97 2.85 -3.96
CA TYR A 102 -5.03 1.45 -4.28
C TYR A 102 -4.81 0.65 -3.00
N MET A 103 -5.74 -0.24 -2.70
CA MET A 103 -5.69 -1.14 -1.55
C MET A 103 -5.54 -2.57 -2.06
N LEU A 104 -4.45 -3.23 -1.67
CA LEU A 104 -4.25 -4.66 -1.83
C LEU A 104 -4.76 -5.36 -0.57
N TYR A 105 -5.73 -6.25 -0.73
CA TYR A 105 -6.42 -6.90 0.38
C TYR A 105 -6.90 -8.30 0.00
N TYR A 106 -7.37 -9.03 1.02
CA TYR A 106 -7.97 -10.37 0.93
C TYR A 106 -6.97 -11.53 0.75
N ALA A 107 -7.24 -12.67 1.40
CA ALA A 107 -6.45 -13.91 1.27
C ALA A 107 -6.34 -14.43 -0.19
N TYR A 108 -7.17 -13.91 -1.09
CA TYR A 108 -6.96 -13.93 -2.53
C TYR A 108 -6.63 -12.52 -3.00
N THR A 109 -5.68 -12.37 -3.92
CA THR A 109 -5.22 -11.07 -4.39
C THR A 109 -6.36 -10.21 -4.97
N VAL A 110 -6.89 -9.28 -4.17
CA VAL A 110 -7.87 -8.29 -4.60
C VAL A 110 -7.25 -6.91 -4.49
N ILE A 111 -7.45 -6.10 -5.53
CA ILE A 111 -7.02 -4.70 -5.55
C ILE A 111 -8.25 -3.83 -5.74
N ALA A 112 -8.49 -2.87 -4.85
CA ALA A 112 -9.50 -1.83 -5.03
C ALA A 112 -8.82 -0.49 -5.29
N ALA A 113 -9.32 0.27 -6.26
CA ALA A 113 -8.96 1.67 -6.47
C ALA A 113 -10.13 2.57 -6.09
N PHE A 114 -9.85 3.57 -5.26
CA PHE A 114 -10.85 4.51 -4.75
C PHE A 114 -10.25 5.89 -4.51
N ASP A 115 -11.13 6.88 -4.35
CA ASP A 115 -10.78 8.16 -3.75
C ASP A 115 -11.54 8.32 -2.41
N GLU A 116 -11.54 9.52 -1.84
CA GLU A 116 -12.24 9.80 -0.57
C GLU A 116 -13.77 9.61 -0.66
N THR A 117 -14.33 9.52 -1.86
CA THR A 117 -15.78 9.49 -2.11
C THR A 117 -16.23 8.13 -2.59
N ASP A 118 -15.59 7.58 -3.63
CA ASP A 118 -16.06 6.34 -4.26
C ASP A 118 -14.97 5.34 -4.62
N VAL A 119 -15.34 4.07 -4.54
CA VAL A 119 -14.69 2.95 -5.20
C VAL A 119 -14.89 3.09 -6.71
N LYS A 120 -13.79 3.22 -7.43
CA LYS A 120 -13.78 3.39 -8.89
C LYS A 120 -13.67 2.06 -9.60
N ARG A 121 -12.89 1.13 -9.04
CA ARG A 121 -12.65 -0.18 -9.66
C ARG A 121 -12.15 -1.20 -8.66
N VAL A 122 -12.49 -2.46 -8.90
CA VAL A 122 -11.94 -3.62 -8.19
C VAL A 122 -11.43 -4.63 -9.19
N TRP A 123 -10.27 -5.21 -8.91
CA TRP A 123 -9.68 -6.33 -9.63
C TRP A 123 -9.57 -7.53 -8.70
N ILE A 124 -10.19 -8.64 -9.08
CA ILE A 124 -10.07 -9.91 -8.37
C ILE A 124 -9.12 -10.78 -9.19
N ILE A 125 -7.89 -10.94 -8.71
CA ILE A 125 -6.85 -11.66 -9.43
C ILE A 125 -6.92 -13.13 -9.02
N SER A 126 -7.65 -13.91 -9.81
CA SER A 126 -8.03 -15.30 -9.51
C SER A 126 -6.92 -16.31 -9.82
N ASP A 127 -5.68 -16.06 -9.38
CA ASP A 127 -4.66 -17.10 -9.36
C ASP A 127 -4.52 -17.65 -7.94
N LYS A 128 -5.15 -18.81 -7.70
CA LYS A 128 -5.14 -19.49 -6.38
C LYS A 128 -3.72 -19.90 -5.94
N THR A 129 -2.76 -19.86 -6.85
CA THR A 129 -1.35 -20.15 -6.57
C THR A 129 -0.64 -18.95 -5.94
N TYR A 130 -1.25 -17.76 -5.98
CA TYR A 130 -0.71 -16.53 -5.44
C TYR A 130 -1.42 -16.19 -4.11
N SER A 131 -1.03 -16.94 -3.07
CA SER A 131 -1.26 -16.58 -1.66
C SER A 131 0.07 -16.17 -1.02
N GLY A 132 0.04 -15.39 0.05
CA GLY A 132 1.26 -14.97 0.75
C GLY A 132 1.05 -13.73 1.61
N VAL A 133 2.06 -13.41 2.43
CA VAL A 133 2.13 -12.15 3.17
C VAL A 133 2.58 -11.07 2.19
N TYR A 134 1.74 -10.07 2.02
CA TYR A 134 2.02 -8.94 1.13
C TYR A 134 2.52 -7.77 1.97
N ASP A 135 3.63 -7.16 1.56
CA ASP A 135 4.24 -6.08 2.34
C ASP A 135 4.11 -4.72 1.67
N GLN A 136 4.23 -4.68 0.33
CA GLN A 136 4.30 -3.41 -0.40
C GLN A 136 3.60 -3.51 -1.76
N LEU A 137 3.00 -2.39 -2.15
CA LEU A 137 2.31 -2.19 -3.42
C LEU A 137 2.86 -0.94 -4.12
N ALA A 138 3.06 -1.01 -5.43
CA ALA A 138 3.28 0.17 -6.27
C ALA A 138 2.56 0.03 -7.61
N ILE A 139 2.10 1.15 -8.16
CA ILE A 139 1.30 1.15 -9.39
C ILE A 139 2.09 1.81 -10.52
N SER A 140 2.15 1.14 -11.67
CA SER A 140 2.78 1.62 -12.90
C SER A 140 1.83 1.48 -14.09
N ASP A 141 2.27 1.78 -15.31
CA ASP A 141 1.43 1.55 -16.51
C ASP A 141 1.53 0.08 -16.94
N ASP A 142 2.61 -0.60 -16.55
CA ASP A 142 2.80 -2.03 -16.75
C ASP A 142 1.84 -2.85 -15.87
N GLY A 143 1.37 -2.28 -14.75
CA GLY A 143 0.42 -2.91 -13.82
C GLY A 143 0.77 -2.69 -12.35
N PHE A 144 0.43 -3.68 -11.52
CA PHE A 144 0.59 -3.67 -10.06
C PHE A 144 1.86 -4.41 -9.66
N TRP A 145 2.82 -3.70 -9.08
CA TRP A 145 4.03 -4.27 -8.49
C TRP A 145 3.77 -4.65 -7.05
N ILE A 146 4.05 -5.90 -6.71
CA ILE A 146 3.81 -6.46 -5.39
C ILE A 146 5.12 -7.00 -4.83
N CYS A 147 5.44 -6.62 -3.60
CA CYS A 147 6.53 -7.21 -2.83
C CYS A 147 5.96 -8.11 -1.73
N LYS A 148 6.50 -9.33 -1.64
CA LYS A 148 6.23 -10.29 -0.56
C LYS A 148 7.50 -10.58 0.23
N ASP A 149 7.36 -10.74 1.53
CA ASP A 149 8.41 -11.07 2.48
C ASP A 149 9.68 -10.19 2.31
N ASP A 150 9.51 -8.90 2.01
CA ASP A 150 10.56 -7.90 1.72
C ASP A 150 11.55 -8.23 0.57
N HIS A 151 11.34 -9.33 -0.16
CA HIS A 151 12.33 -9.88 -1.10
C HIS A 151 11.75 -10.32 -2.44
N SER A 152 10.53 -10.86 -2.46
CA SER A 152 9.95 -11.46 -3.66
C SER A 152 9.16 -10.42 -4.44
N LEU A 153 9.59 -10.11 -5.67
CA LEU A 153 8.92 -9.14 -6.53
C LEU A 153 8.03 -9.85 -7.56
N SER A 154 6.81 -9.34 -7.75
CA SER A 154 5.96 -9.75 -8.86
C SER A 154 5.26 -8.58 -9.51
N LEU A 155 4.91 -8.75 -10.78
CA LEU A 155 4.08 -7.82 -11.54
C LEU A 155 2.78 -8.51 -11.93
N ILE A 156 1.66 -7.95 -11.50
CA ILE A 156 0.35 -8.24 -12.07
C ILE A 156 0.16 -7.29 -13.26
N PRO A 157 0.10 -7.77 -14.51
CA PRO A 157 0.02 -6.90 -15.67
C PRO A 157 -1.24 -6.03 -15.66
N ALA A 158 -1.17 -4.85 -16.27
CA ALA A 158 -2.31 -3.94 -16.40
C ALA A 158 -3.50 -4.59 -17.12
N ASP A 159 -3.21 -5.46 -18.09
CA ASP A 159 -4.16 -6.46 -18.56
C ASP A 159 -4.15 -7.66 -17.61
N VAL A 160 -5.04 -7.61 -16.61
CA VAL A 160 -5.15 -8.63 -15.56
C VAL A 160 -5.62 -10.01 -16.07
N SER A 161 -5.91 -10.16 -17.37
CA SER A 161 -6.12 -11.47 -17.99
C SER A 161 -4.80 -12.21 -18.28
N LEU A 162 -3.68 -11.49 -18.28
CA LEU A 162 -2.36 -12.07 -18.43
C LEU A 162 -1.86 -12.67 -17.10
N PRO A 163 -1.00 -13.71 -17.15
CA PRO A 163 -0.42 -14.30 -15.95
C PRO A 163 0.41 -13.29 -15.14
N VAL A 164 0.39 -13.45 -13.82
CA VAL A 164 1.32 -12.76 -12.91
C VAL A 164 2.75 -13.15 -13.27
N GLN A 165 3.65 -12.17 -13.28
CA GLN A 165 5.05 -12.35 -13.59
C GLN A 165 5.89 -12.28 -12.32
N GLU A 166 6.62 -13.35 -12.01
CA GLU A 166 7.68 -13.30 -11.00
C GLU A 166 8.91 -12.60 -11.59
N ILE A 167 9.51 -11.71 -10.80
CA ILE A 167 10.58 -10.84 -11.27
C ILE A 167 11.85 -11.18 -10.49
N THR A 168 12.83 -11.76 -11.19
CA THR A 168 14.18 -11.93 -10.64
C THR A 168 14.89 -10.58 -10.64
N CYS A 169 15.30 -10.11 -9.46
CA CYS A 169 16.10 -8.91 -9.35
C CYS A 169 17.56 -9.23 -9.73
N CYS A 170 18.05 -8.61 -10.81
CA CYS A 170 19.41 -8.80 -11.31
C CYS A 170 20.22 -7.52 -11.26
N ASP A 171 21.54 -7.65 -11.25
CA ASP A 171 22.46 -6.53 -11.49
C ASP A 171 22.54 -6.17 -12.98
N ALA A 172 23.46 -5.25 -13.33
CA ALA A 172 23.64 -4.78 -14.69
C ALA A 172 24.19 -5.84 -15.67
N ASP A 173 24.84 -6.89 -15.14
CA ASP A 173 25.38 -8.00 -15.92
C ASP A 173 24.37 -9.15 -16.07
N GLY A 174 23.22 -9.06 -15.37
CA GLY A 174 22.14 -10.04 -15.40
C GLY A 174 22.23 -11.09 -14.29
N ASP A 175 23.19 -10.97 -13.38
CA ASP A 175 23.35 -11.87 -12.26
C ASP A 175 22.34 -11.55 -11.14
N GLU A 176 21.72 -12.59 -10.58
CA GLU A 176 20.70 -12.43 -9.52
C GLU A 176 21.30 -11.79 -8.26
N LEU A 177 20.58 -10.80 -7.71
CA LEU A 177 21.00 -10.12 -6.49
C LEU A 177 20.85 -11.04 -5.28
N SER A 178 21.95 -11.43 -4.66
CA SER A 178 21.91 -12.22 -3.42
C SER A 178 21.50 -11.39 -2.20
N GLY A 179 20.56 -11.89 -1.39
CA GLY A 179 20.19 -11.30 -0.09
C GLY A 179 19.65 -9.88 -0.19
N HIS A 180 18.97 -9.54 -1.29
CA HIS A 180 18.47 -8.20 -1.52
C HIS A 180 17.17 -7.93 -0.76
N GLN A 181 16.98 -6.72 -0.24
CA GLN A 181 15.70 -6.22 0.27
C GLN A 181 15.08 -5.24 -0.70
N LEU A 182 13.76 -5.21 -0.78
CA LEU A 182 13.01 -4.37 -1.70
C LEU A 182 12.32 -3.22 -0.98
N LYS A 183 12.32 -2.05 -1.63
CA LYS A 183 11.45 -0.93 -1.28
C LYS A 183 10.72 -0.44 -2.51
N LEU A 184 9.40 -0.54 -2.49
CA LEU A 184 8.51 -0.03 -3.51
C LEU A 184 8.08 1.39 -3.14
N THR A 185 8.06 2.28 -4.13
CA THR A 185 7.58 3.67 -4.01
C THR A 185 6.68 3.98 -5.20
N SER A 186 6.00 5.13 -5.20
CA SER A 186 5.21 5.57 -6.35
C SER A 186 6.03 5.79 -7.63
N ASN A 187 7.36 5.99 -7.51
CA ASN A 187 8.21 6.38 -8.64
C ASN A 187 9.20 5.31 -9.08
N ALA A 188 9.65 4.48 -8.15
CA ALA A 188 10.71 3.51 -8.38
C ALA A 188 10.64 2.32 -7.41
N ILE A 189 11.23 1.22 -7.85
CA ILE A 189 11.53 0.04 -7.05
C ILE A 189 13.01 0.07 -6.74
N TYR A 190 13.36 -0.03 -5.46
CA TYR A 190 14.74 -0.10 -5.00
C TYR A 190 15.04 -1.51 -4.50
N ALA A 191 16.22 -2.02 -4.85
CA ALA A 191 16.77 -3.24 -4.26
C ALA A 191 18.09 -2.91 -3.58
N VAL A 192 18.21 -3.24 -2.28
CA VAL A 192 19.46 -3.11 -1.52
C VAL A 192 20.01 -4.50 -1.32
N SER A 193 21.16 -4.79 -1.91
CA SER A 193 21.84 -6.09 -1.79
C SER A 193 23.23 -5.94 -1.21
N ASN A 194 23.92 -7.07 -1.04
CA ASN A 194 25.33 -7.08 -0.63
C ASN A 194 26.27 -6.40 -1.65
N SER A 195 25.87 -6.32 -2.91
CA SER A 195 26.68 -5.75 -4.01
C SER A 195 26.39 -4.27 -4.25
N GLY A 196 25.27 -3.73 -3.76
CA GLY A 196 24.95 -2.31 -3.92
C GLY A 196 23.47 -1.98 -3.79
N ILE A 197 23.10 -0.78 -4.25
CA ILE A 197 21.73 -0.29 -4.31
C ILE A 197 21.34 -0.15 -5.78
N TYR A 198 20.24 -0.79 -6.16
CA TYR A 198 19.70 -0.84 -7.50
C TYR A 198 18.36 -0.13 -7.54
N LYS A 199 18.03 0.46 -8.70
CA LYS A 199 16.81 1.22 -8.89
C LYS A 199 16.20 0.87 -10.25
N ARG A 200 14.91 0.57 -10.25
CA ARG A 200 14.09 0.50 -11.46
C ARG A 200 13.03 1.60 -11.40
N ASP A 201 13.05 2.49 -12.37
CA ASP A 201 12.00 3.50 -12.51
C ASP A 201 10.68 2.84 -12.95
N ILE A 202 9.59 3.23 -12.30
CA ILE A 202 8.22 2.81 -12.63
C ILE A 202 7.26 4.00 -12.79
N SER A 203 7.79 5.23 -12.64
CA SER A 203 7.07 6.47 -12.93
C SER A 203 6.97 6.67 -14.45
N ASN A 204 5.74 6.81 -14.95
CA ASN A 204 5.50 7.04 -16.38
C ASN A 204 5.62 8.52 -16.72
N GLY A 205 6.85 9.02 -16.75
CA GLY A 205 7.16 10.23 -17.51
C GLY A 205 6.83 11.58 -16.85
N LYS A 206 6.55 11.64 -15.53
CA LYS A 206 6.90 12.87 -14.81
C LYS A 206 8.40 12.82 -14.53
N ALA A 207 9.19 13.22 -15.52
CA ALA A 207 10.56 13.62 -15.28
C ALA A 207 10.54 14.57 -14.07
N ALA A 208 11.33 14.25 -13.04
CA ALA A 208 11.49 15.11 -11.88
C ALA A 208 11.74 16.55 -12.37
N LYS A 209 10.83 17.46 -12.00
CA LYS A 209 11.05 18.89 -12.20
C LYS A 209 12.03 19.41 -11.17
#